data_AF-A0A6P1CXM6-F1
#
_entry.id   AF-A0A6P1CXM6-F1
#
_cell.length_a   1.000
_cell.length_b   1.000
_cell.length_c   1.000
_cell.angle_alpha   90.00
_cell.angle_beta   90.00
_cell.angle_gamma   90.00
#
_symmetry.space_group_name_H-M   'P 1'
#
loop_
_entity.id
_entity.type
_entity.pdbx_description
1 polymer ?
#
loop_
_entity_poly.entity_id
_entity_poly.type
_entity_poly.pdbx_seq_one_letter_code
_entity_poly.pdbx_strand_id
1 'polypeptide(L)'
;GQPESAQPVVLLYLDGMAFLRAFLGCLYAGVVAVPAPIPYDERSAERVEGVIADSGADLVLTTSDLQPLIAGATSTMVATTDRPLGDPDAWRMPDIDT
;
A
#
# COMPACT_ATOMS: atom_id res chain seq x y z
N GLY A 1 -9.08 -3.39 25.99
CA GLY A 1 -8.70 -4.15 24.78
C GLY A 1 -8.11 -3.13 23.86
N GLN A 2 -6.82 -3.23 23.55
CA GLN A 2 -6.12 -2.21 22.79
C GLN A 2 -6.70 -2.14 21.37
N PRO A 3 -6.89 -0.94 20.78
CA PRO A 3 -7.53 -0.80 19.47
C PRO A 3 -6.72 -1.57 18.43
N GLU A 4 -7.40 -2.50 17.77
CA GLU A 4 -7.19 -2.95 16.41
C GLU A 4 -6.22 -2.03 15.62
N SER A 5 -4.95 -2.44 15.52
CA SER A 5 -3.98 -1.73 14.68
C SER A 5 -4.53 -1.68 13.27
N ALA A 6 -4.66 -0.48 12.69
CA ALA A 6 -5.05 -0.33 11.30
C ALA A 6 -4.18 -1.25 10.41
N GLN A 7 -4.83 -2.10 9.60
CA GLN A 7 -4.14 -3.12 8.82
C GLN A 7 -3.06 -2.47 7.94
N PRO A 8 -1.79 -2.93 8.00
CA PRO A 8 -0.72 -2.36 7.21
C PRO A 8 -0.98 -2.45 5.70
N VAL A 9 -0.42 -1.52 4.95
CA VAL A 9 -0.54 -1.46 3.50
C VAL A 9 0.83 -1.41 2.87
N VAL A 10 1.09 -2.33 1.93
CA VAL A 10 2.36 -2.37 1.21
C VAL A 10 2.33 -1.39 0.03
N LEU A 11 3.40 -0.62 -0.13
CA LEU A 11 3.53 0.38 -1.19
C LEU A 11 4.59 -0.06 -2.21
N LEU A 12 4.16 -0.22 -3.46
CA LEU A 12 5.01 -0.61 -4.59
C LEU A 12 4.90 0.43 -5.71
N TYR A 13 5.89 1.32 -5.82
CA TYR A 13 5.87 2.44 -6.76
C TYR A 13 7.24 2.65 -7.44
N LEU A 14 7.23 3.03 -8.73
CA LEU A 14 8.41 3.56 -9.43
C LEU A 14 8.50 5.09 -9.33
N ASP A 15 7.37 5.78 -9.45
CA ASP A 15 7.32 7.24 -9.41
C ASP A 15 7.34 7.76 -7.97
N GLY A 16 8.29 8.66 -7.68
CA GLY A 16 8.49 9.19 -6.33
C GLY A 16 7.31 10.05 -5.82
N MET A 17 6.59 10.72 -6.71
CA MET A 17 5.44 11.53 -6.32
C MET A 17 4.20 10.68 -6.08
N ALA A 18 3.99 9.64 -6.88
CA ALA A 18 2.95 8.64 -6.64
C ALA A 18 3.18 7.92 -5.32
N PHE A 19 4.43 7.50 -5.04
CA PHE A 19 4.82 6.93 -3.75
C PHE A 19 4.51 7.90 -2.60
N LEU A 20 4.97 9.15 -2.69
CA LEU A 20 4.78 10.13 -1.63
C LEU A 20 3.30 10.40 -1.33
N ARG A 21 2.47 10.49 -2.38
CA ARG A 21 1.02 10.66 -2.22
C ARG A 21 0.38 9.47 -1.50
N ALA A 22 0.73 8.24 -1.89
CA ALA A 22 0.22 7.04 -1.26
C ALA A 22 0.68 6.90 0.20
N PHE A 23 1.96 7.18 0.46
CA PHE A 23 2.53 7.18 1.80
C PHE A 23 1.81 8.17 2.72
N LEU A 24 1.67 9.44 2.30
CA LEU A 24 0.94 10.44 3.07
C LEU A 24 -0.54 10.07 3.23
N GLY A 25 -1.17 9.51 2.20
CA GLY A 25 -2.54 9.01 2.28
C GLY A 25 -2.72 7.94 3.36
N CYS A 26 -1.78 7.00 3.47
CA CYS A 26 -1.79 6.00 4.54
C CYS A 26 -1.67 6.66 5.92
N LEU A 27 -0.74 7.61 6.09
CA LEU A 27 -0.59 8.33 7.36
C LEU A 27 -1.85 9.12 7.74
N TYR A 28 -2.47 9.79 6.76
CA TYR A 28 -3.74 10.50 6.96
C TYR A 28 -4.94 9.57 7.20
N ALA A 29 -4.81 8.28 6.90
CA ALA A 29 -5.79 7.27 7.24
C ALA A 29 -5.48 6.56 8.58
N GLY A 30 -4.38 6.90 9.25
CA GLY A 30 -3.92 6.19 10.45
C GLY A 30 -3.38 4.78 10.16
N VAL A 31 -3.04 4.50 8.91
CA VAL A 31 -2.58 3.20 8.41
C VAL A 31 -1.06 3.15 8.36
N VAL A 32 -0.49 2.02 8.79
CA VAL A 32 0.95 1.76 8.66
C VAL A 32 1.31 1.53 7.18
N ALA A 33 2.09 2.43 6.61
CA ALA A 33 2.65 2.28 5.26
C ALA A 33 3.93 1.44 5.30
N VAL A 34 4.00 0.39 4.47
CA VAL A 34 5.16 -0.51 4.35
C VAL A 34 5.78 -0.36 2.95
N PRO A 35 6.84 0.43 2.77
CA PRO A 35 7.51 0.59 1.48
C PRO A 35 8.27 -0.68 1.08
N ALA A 36 8.13 -1.09 -0.18
CA ALA A 36 8.91 -2.17 -0.77
C ALA A 36 9.36 -1.84 -2.21
N PRO A 37 10.47 -2.42 -2.70
CA PRO A 37 10.88 -2.25 -4.08
C PRO A 37 9.96 -3.04 -5.03
N ILE A 38 9.79 -2.54 -6.27
CA ILE A 38 9.06 -3.27 -7.33
C ILE A 38 9.76 -4.60 -7.62
N PRO A 39 9.00 -5.70 -7.80
CA PRO A 39 9.57 -6.96 -8.26
C PRO A 39 9.93 -6.87 -9.76
N TYR A 40 11.18 -7.17 -10.10
CA TYR A 40 11.67 -7.19 -11.48
C TYR A 40 12.02 -8.61 -11.98
N ASP A 41 12.06 -9.58 -11.06
CA ASP A 41 12.38 -10.99 -11.30
C ASP A 41 11.71 -11.88 -10.23
N GLU A 42 11.82 -13.20 -10.39
CA GLU A 42 11.21 -14.18 -9.46
C GLU A 42 11.71 -14.01 -8.02
N ARG A 43 13.01 -13.72 -7.85
CA ARG A 43 13.63 -13.57 -6.52
C ARG A 43 13.12 -12.34 -5.78
N SER A 44 12.95 -11.23 -6.50
CA SER A 44 12.38 -10.00 -5.94
C SER A 44 10.87 -10.13 -5.71
N ALA A 45 10.16 -10.92 -6.52
CA ALA A 45 8.77 -11.29 -6.26
C ALA A 45 8.62 -12.08 -4.94
N GLU A 46 9.42 -13.13 -4.73
CA GLU A 46 9.45 -13.90 -3.46
C GLU A 46 9.73 -12.99 -2.25
N ARG A 47 10.63 -12.01 -2.41
CA ARG A 47 10.94 -11.04 -1.36
C ARG A 47 9.74 -10.13 -1.06
N VAL A 48 9.03 -9.67 -2.08
CA VAL A 48 7.82 -8.85 -1.92
C VAL A 48 6.73 -9.64 -1.21
N GLU A 49 6.49 -10.90 -1.60
CA GLU A 49 5.56 -11.79 -0.90
C GLU A 49 5.96 -11.99 0.57
N GLY A 50 7.27 -12.16 0.85
CA GLY A 50 7.78 -12.22 2.21
C GLY A 50 7.49 -10.95 3.02
N VAL A 51 7.65 -9.76 2.43
CA VAL A 51 7.31 -8.49 3.08
C VAL A 51 5.80 -8.38 3.34
N ILE A 52 4.96 -8.78 2.38
CA ILE A 52 3.51 -8.78 2.55
C ILE A 52 3.12 -9.71 3.71
N ALA A 53 3.66 -10.93 3.74
CA ALA A 53 3.38 -11.91 4.78
C ALA A 53 3.87 -11.46 6.17
N ASP A 54 5.07 -10.89 6.27
CA ASP A 54 5.66 -10.41 7.52
C ASP A 54 4.93 -9.17 8.07
N SER A 55 4.47 -8.28 7.19
CA SER A 55 3.70 -7.10 7.58
C SER A 55 2.24 -7.41 7.94
N GLY A 56 1.70 -8.56 7.53
CA GLY A 56 0.28 -8.87 7.68
C GLY A 56 -0.63 -7.95 6.84
N ALA A 57 -0.10 -7.41 5.75
CA ALA A 57 -0.86 -6.53 4.86
C ALA A 57 -1.78 -7.34 3.93
N ASP A 58 -3.06 -6.95 3.89
CA ASP A 58 -4.05 -7.54 2.97
C ASP A 58 -4.26 -6.68 1.71
N LEU A 59 -3.54 -5.55 1.61
CA LEU A 59 -3.65 -4.58 0.53
C LEU A 59 -2.27 -4.09 0.09
N VAL A 60 -2.07 -4.06 -1.23
CA VAL A 60 -0.92 -3.45 -1.90
C VAL A 60 -1.40 -2.26 -2.73
N LEU A 61 -0.75 -1.11 -2.59
CA LEU A 61 -1.02 0.08 -3.39
C LEU A 61 0.10 0.32 -4.42
N THR A 62 -0.32 0.69 -5.63
CA THR A 62 0.56 1.00 -6.76
C THR A 62 -0.11 1.95 -7.76
N THR A 63 0.50 2.16 -8.93
CA THR A 63 -0.08 2.89 -10.08
C THR A 63 -0.64 1.92 -11.12
N SER A 64 -1.56 2.39 -11.95
CA SER A 64 -2.29 1.54 -12.87
C SER A 64 -1.45 0.93 -14.00
N ASP A 65 -0.29 1.50 -14.31
CA ASP A 65 0.71 0.95 -15.22
C ASP A 65 1.49 -0.24 -14.62
N LEU A 66 1.70 -0.24 -13.30
CA LEU A 66 2.41 -1.31 -12.59
C LEU A 66 1.50 -2.39 -12.02
N GLN A 67 0.21 -2.09 -11.87
CA GLN A 67 -0.76 -3.02 -11.28
C GLN A 67 -0.77 -4.41 -11.92
N PRO A 68 -0.69 -4.58 -13.27
CA PRO A 68 -0.68 -5.92 -13.86
C PRO A 68 0.57 -6.73 -13.50
N LEU A 69 1.73 -6.08 -13.42
CA LEU A 69 2.99 -6.70 -13.02
C LEU A 69 2.91 -7.18 -11.57
N ILE A 70 2.44 -6.30 -10.68
CA ILE A 70 2.37 -6.58 -9.24
C ILE A 70 1.31 -7.65 -8.94
N ALA A 71 0.15 -7.58 -9.59
CA ALA A 71 -0.91 -8.59 -9.43
C ALA A 71 -0.46 -9.99 -9.91
N GLY A 72 0.52 -10.07 -10.82
CA GLY A 72 1.16 -11.33 -11.21
C GLY A 72 2.19 -11.86 -10.20
N ALA A 73 2.66 -11.02 -9.28
CA ALA A 73 3.74 -11.31 -8.34
C ALA A 73 3.25 -11.56 -6.90
N THR A 74 1.94 -11.44 -6.63
CA THR A 74 1.35 -11.72 -5.32
C THR A 74 -0.10 -12.16 -5.44
N SER A 75 -0.58 -12.95 -4.48
CA SER A 75 -2.01 -13.28 -4.34
C SER A 75 -2.82 -12.24 -3.56
N THR A 76 -2.18 -11.16 -3.09
CA THR A 76 -2.80 -10.10 -2.28
C THR A 76 -3.56 -9.12 -3.17
N MET A 77 -4.59 -8.45 -2.63
CA MET A 77 -5.33 -7.44 -3.36
C MET A 77 -4.43 -6.25 -3.74
N VAL A 78 -4.42 -5.91 -5.04
CA VAL A 78 -3.63 -4.80 -5.58
C VAL A 78 -4.54 -3.68 -6.07
N ALA A 79 -4.45 -2.50 -5.46
CA ALA A 79 -5.22 -1.33 -5.83
C ALA A 79 -4.34 -0.19 -6.39
N THR A 80 -4.96 0.67 -7.20
CA THR A 80 -4.27 1.75 -7.92
C THR A 80 -4.61 3.12 -7.34
N THR A 81 -3.61 4.00 -7.17
CA THR A 81 -3.81 5.33 -6.56
C THR A 81 -3.81 6.50 -7.54
N ASP A 82 -3.62 6.24 -8.83
CA ASP A 82 -3.60 7.21 -9.93
C ASP A 82 -4.97 7.35 -10.62
N ARG A 83 -6.01 6.79 -10.02
CA ARG A 83 -7.41 6.91 -10.44
C ARG A 83 -8.21 7.62 -9.35
N PRO A 84 -9.39 8.19 -9.66
CA PRO A 84 -10.24 8.79 -8.63
C PRO A 84 -10.56 7.81 -7.51
N LEU A 85 -10.20 8.17 -6.27
CA LEU A 85 -10.42 7.39 -5.06
C LEU A 85 -11.39 8.16 -4.15
N GLY A 86 -12.68 7.83 -4.26
CA GLY A 86 -13.72 8.45 -3.43
C GLY A 86 -13.84 9.97 -3.61
N ASP A 87 -14.54 10.59 -2.65
CA ASP A 87 -14.69 12.04 -2.56
C ASP A 87 -13.64 12.61 -1.56
N PRO A 88 -12.72 13.48 -2.00
CA PRO A 88 -11.70 14.06 -1.10
C PRO A 88 -12.31 14.94 -0.01
N ASP A 89 -13.47 15.57 -0.25
CA ASP A 89 -14.13 16.43 0.74
C ASP A 89 -14.78 15.61 1.87
N ALA A 90 -14.90 14.29 1.69
CA ALA A 90 -15.42 13.37 2.70
C ALA A 90 -14.36 12.90 3.70
N TRP A 91 -13.07 13.22 3.51
CA TRP A 91 -12.01 12.80 4.44
C TRP A 91 -12.19 13.42 5.83
N ARG A 92 -11.86 12.64 6.86
CA ARG A 92 -11.84 13.07 8.26
C ARG A 92 -10.57 12.58 8.94
N MET A 93 -9.99 13.41 9.80
CA MET A 93 -8.80 13.04 10.57
C MET A 93 -9.10 11.81 11.43
N PRO A 94 -8.27 10.76 11.37
CA PRO A 94 -8.42 9.58 12.22
C PRO A 94 -8.17 9.96 13.68
N ASP A 95 -8.86 9.29 14.60
CA ASP A 95 -8.55 9.38 16.03
C ASP A 95 -7.18 8.74 16.29
N ILE A 96 -6.15 9.56 16.47
CA ILE A 96 -4.80 9.12 16.83
C ILE A 96 -4.66 9.31 18.35
N ASP A 97 -5.02 8.29 19.12
CA ASP A 97 -4.79 8.30 20.57
C ASP A 97 -3.28 8.25 20.85
N THR A 98 -2.79 9.15 21.70
CA THR A 98 -1.34 9.34 21.98
C THR A 98 -0.87 8.49 23.17
#